data_AF-A0A7G8IWQ2-F1
#
_entry.id   AF-A0A7G8IWQ2-F1
#
_cell.length_a   1.000
_cell.length_b   1.000
_cell.length_c   1.000
_cell.angle_alpha   90.00
_cell.angle_beta   90.00
_cell.angle_gamma   90.00
#
_symmetry.space_group_name_H-M   'P 1'
#
loop_
_entity.id
_entity.type
_entity.pdbx_description
1 polymer ?
#
loop_
_entity_poly.entity_id
_entity_poly.type
_entity_poly.pdbx_seq_one_letter_code
_entity_poly.pdbx_strand_id
1 'polypeptide(L)'
;MTLINSTGRLRGALLITLTLLTGCVSEKPVSTVQAPPFVFRSLKLEQKTKQGLMDWSLNSPEARYELTRRLVRARQPDGVLYRNGKPSFSVKSDLALVVNDGEQILLEGDVRLQQLKGSRLLIQGDRLRWRPQQGILLIEQRPRATDKESRISATEAQLLQTTNDLTLKGVVKLERWSKDSDPSKPDTTLRTGPAEWNLDTGLLNAEGPVLAQRLDTEGTVLEQLEGKTLQGNTRVGDLKVMAPVIVRMPRQKGVLTAQDTTWNFRTQIVRSEQPFEAELDRTRIFGNAFQAELDDSTVMINGDCRIEQPGEALDATTCRWNWSTEEVLAEGNVFLQRDANDQLTRASKMKGQVGENGRITFTAPGGKVQSQVRFPSDQSEDQSPRPRKSAPVEF
;
A
#
# COMPACT_ATOMS: atom_id res chain seq x y z
N MET A 1 -26.55 -68.99 25.04
CA MET A 1 -27.09 -69.53 23.76
C MET A 1 -25.88 -69.77 22.88
N THR A 2 -25.43 -70.97 22.53
CA THR A 2 -25.92 -72.36 22.52
C THR A 2 -24.60 -73.16 22.41
N LEU A 3 -24.16 -73.95 23.40
CA LEU A 3 -24.49 -75.39 23.58
C LEU A 3 -24.54 -76.10 22.20
N ILE A 4 -23.82 -77.18 21.88
CA ILE A 4 -23.52 -78.35 22.71
C ILE A 4 -22.75 -79.41 21.89
N ASN A 5 -21.94 -80.22 22.58
CA ASN A 5 -21.58 -81.65 22.35
C ASN A 5 -20.79 -82.05 21.08
N SER A 6 -19.98 -83.12 21.04
CA SER A 6 -19.94 -84.32 21.88
C SER A 6 -18.58 -85.05 21.80
N THR A 7 -18.08 -85.48 22.96
CA THR A 7 -17.55 -86.83 23.31
C THR A 7 -16.82 -87.72 22.29
N GLY A 8 -15.68 -88.31 22.72
CA GLY A 8 -15.20 -89.56 22.12
C GLY A 8 -13.86 -90.17 22.59
N ARG A 9 -13.90 -90.89 23.71
CA ARG A 9 -13.16 -92.15 24.04
C ARG A 9 -11.65 -92.19 24.38
N LEU A 10 -11.42 -92.96 25.45
CA LEU A 10 -10.18 -93.46 26.07
C LEU A 10 -9.50 -94.63 25.31
N ARG A 11 -8.25 -94.89 25.76
CA ARG A 11 -7.33 -96.06 25.59
C ARG A 11 -6.26 -95.82 24.52
N GLY A 12 -4.97 -96.05 24.71
CA GLY A 12 -4.14 -96.59 25.79
C GLY A 12 -2.72 -96.80 25.22
N ALA A 13 -1.77 -97.20 26.07
CA ALA A 13 -0.42 -97.73 25.75
C ALA A 13 0.75 -96.74 25.46
N LEU A 14 1.58 -96.56 26.49
CA LEU A 14 3.01 -96.95 26.57
C LEU A 14 3.88 -96.93 25.29
N LEU A 15 4.90 -96.05 25.23
CA LEU A 15 6.36 -96.36 25.15
C LEU A 15 7.20 -95.17 24.60
N ILE A 16 8.15 -94.73 25.44
CA ILE A 16 9.60 -94.54 25.20
C ILE A 16 10.10 -93.61 24.05
N THR A 17 10.83 -92.57 24.48
CA THR A 17 11.92 -91.77 23.86
C THR A 17 11.65 -90.94 22.59
N LEU A 18 11.86 -89.62 22.68
CA LEU A 18 12.94 -88.93 21.95
C LEU A 18 13.12 -87.48 22.46
N THR A 19 14.39 -87.09 22.52
CA THR A 19 14.97 -85.75 22.71
C THR A 19 14.23 -84.60 22.04
N LEU A 20 14.18 -83.42 22.69
CA LEU A 20 14.32 -82.11 22.05
C LEU A 20 14.65 -81.06 23.14
N LEU A 21 15.92 -80.68 23.20
CA LEU A 21 16.39 -79.47 23.86
C LEU A 21 15.77 -78.27 23.14
N THR A 22 14.76 -77.63 23.72
CA THR A 22 14.28 -76.32 23.26
C THR A 22 15.27 -75.25 23.71
N GLY A 23 16.29 -75.01 22.89
CA GLY A 23 17.07 -73.78 22.96
C GLY A 23 16.21 -72.63 22.47
N CYS A 24 15.85 -71.71 23.37
CA CYS A 24 15.34 -70.40 22.98
C CYS A 24 16.46 -69.65 22.26
N VAL A 25 16.42 -69.66 20.92
CA VAL A 25 17.18 -68.71 20.11
C VAL A 25 16.53 -67.35 20.35
N SER A 26 17.15 -66.57 21.24
CA SER A 26 16.91 -65.14 21.32
C SER A 26 17.49 -64.53 20.03
N GLU A 27 16.67 -64.38 19.00
CA GLU A 27 17.02 -63.53 17.86
C GLU A 27 17.26 -62.12 18.40
N LYS A 28 18.53 -61.74 18.46
CA LYS A 28 18.91 -60.36 18.72
C LYS A 28 18.27 -59.51 17.61
N PRO A 29 17.56 -58.42 17.93
CA PRO A 29 17.11 -57.51 16.89
C PRO A 29 18.33 -57.05 16.10
N VAL A 30 18.31 -57.30 14.79
CA VAL A 30 19.31 -56.77 13.87
C VAL A 30 19.20 -55.26 13.97
N SER A 31 20.11 -54.65 14.73
CA SER A 31 20.33 -53.22 14.74
C SER A 31 20.67 -52.84 13.30
N THR A 32 19.71 -52.25 12.59
CA THR A 32 19.98 -51.59 11.32
C THR A 32 21.01 -50.51 11.61
N VAL A 33 22.27 -50.80 11.30
CA VAL A 33 23.37 -49.83 11.39
C VAL A 33 23.01 -48.74 10.40
N GLN A 34 22.42 -47.65 10.91
CA GLN A 34 22.09 -46.49 10.12
C GLN A 34 23.41 -45.95 9.58
N ALA A 35 23.59 -46.00 8.25
CA ALA A 35 24.81 -45.55 7.62
C ALA A 35 25.11 -44.11 8.11
N PRO A 36 26.35 -43.82 8.55
CA PRO A 36 26.67 -42.49 9.07
C PRO A 36 26.38 -41.44 7.99
N PRO A 37 25.80 -40.29 8.35
CA PRO A 37 25.48 -39.24 7.39
C PRO A 37 26.77 -38.75 6.72
N PHE A 38 26.70 -38.52 5.41
CA PHE A 38 27.84 -37.97 4.68
C PHE A 38 27.97 -36.49 5.03
N VAL A 39 29.11 -36.11 5.58
CA VAL A 39 29.46 -34.70 5.84
C VAL A 39 30.31 -34.20 4.69
N PHE A 40 29.77 -33.24 3.94
CA PHE A 40 30.47 -32.58 2.85
C PHE A 40 31.05 -31.26 3.34
N ARG A 41 32.32 -31.01 3.02
CA ARG A 41 33.00 -29.71 3.23
C ARG A 41 32.53 -28.61 2.27
N SER A 42 31.79 -28.99 1.24
CA SER A 42 31.08 -28.08 0.35
C SER A 42 30.05 -28.88 -0.41
N LEU A 43 28.91 -28.26 -0.68
CA LEU A 43 27.86 -28.84 -1.50
C LEU A 43 27.44 -27.83 -2.55
N LYS A 44 27.34 -28.30 -3.78
CA LYS A 44 26.76 -27.58 -4.89
C LYS A 44 25.62 -28.41 -5.47
N LEU A 45 24.41 -27.89 -5.34
CA LEU A 45 23.21 -28.45 -5.94
C LEU A 45 22.81 -27.57 -7.11
N GLU A 46 22.41 -28.20 -8.21
CA GLU A 46 21.91 -27.50 -9.39
C GLU A 46 20.71 -28.27 -9.93
N GLN A 47 19.71 -27.54 -10.39
CA GLN A 47 18.57 -28.10 -11.08
C GLN A 47 18.35 -27.40 -12.41
N LYS A 48 18.01 -28.21 -13.41
CA LYS A 48 17.64 -27.75 -14.75
C LYS A 48 16.15 -27.98 -15.00
N THR A 49 15.56 -27.14 -15.83
CA THR A 49 14.21 -27.34 -16.36
C THR A 49 14.17 -28.55 -17.29
N LYS A 50 12.97 -28.98 -17.70
CA LYS A 50 12.77 -30.05 -18.70
C LYS A 50 13.44 -29.74 -20.04
N GLN A 51 13.64 -28.47 -20.36
CA GLN A 51 14.32 -27.98 -21.58
C GLN A 51 15.85 -27.88 -21.40
N GLY A 52 16.39 -28.29 -20.25
CA GLY A 52 17.83 -28.26 -19.98
C GLY A 52 18.38 -26.89 -19.57
N LEU A 53 17.54 -25.87 -19.41
CA LEU A 53 17.95 -24.56 -18.91
C LEU A 53 18.17 -24.61 -17.41
N MET A 54 19.10 -23.81 -16.88
CA MET A 54 19.26 -23.69 -15.43
C MET A 54 17.97 -23.12 -14.81
N ASP A 55 17.48 -23.78 -13.76
CA ASP A 55 16.33 -23.35 -12.96
C ASP A 55 16.80 -22.73 -11.65
N TRP A 56 17.71 -23.42 -10.97
CA TRP A 56 18.38 -22.91 -9.79
C TRP A 56 19.70 -23.58 -9.47
N SER A 57 20.51 -22.89 -8.67
CA SER A 57 21.70 -23.43 -8.03
C SER A 57 21.74 -23.05 -6.55
N LEU A 58 22.33 -23.91 -5.72
CA LEU A 58 22.49 -23.71 -4.29
C LEU A 58 23.88 -24.21 -3.87
N ASN A 59 24.68 -23.32 -3.31
CA ASN A 59 26.00 -23.62 -2.79
C ASN A 59 26.01 -23.49 -1.28
N SER A 60 26.79 -24.32 -0.59
CA SER A 60 26.99 -24.21 0.86
C SER A 60 28.38 -24.70 1.26
N PRO A 61 29.03 -24.02 2.23
CA PRO A 61 30.32 -24.45 2.79
C PRO A 61 30.22 -25.68 3.72
N GLU A 62 29.03 -26.09 4.16
CA GLU A 62 28.87 -27.30 4.96
C GLU A 62 27.49 -27.89 4.72
N ALA A 63 27.45 -29.16 4.31
CA ALA A 63 26.20 -29.88 4.19
C ALA A 63 26.31 -31.31 4.71
N ARG A 64 25.19 -31.82 5.24
CA ARG A 64 25.02 -33.22 5.63
C ARG A 64 23.91 -33.84 4.80
N TYR A 65 24.18 -35.00 4.20
CA TYR A 65 23.17 -35.77 3.48
C TYR A 65 22.78 -37.03 4.24
N GLU A 66 21.48 -37.19 4.46
CA GLU A 66 20.87 -38.37 5.08
C GLU A 66 20.21 -39.21 3.98
N LEU A 67 20.93 -40.24 3.50
CA LEU A 67 20.49 -41.09 2.37
C LEU A 67 19.08 -41.66 2.57
N THR A 68 18.82 -42.27 3.73
CA THR A 68 17.54 -42.94 4.02
C THR A 68 16.35 -41.98 3.97
N ARG A 69 16.58 -40.70 4.24
CA ARG A 69 15.53 -39.66 4.27
C ARG A 69 15.55 -38.76 3.04
N ARG A 70 16.49 -38.95 2.11
CA ARG A 70 16.73 -38.09 0.94
C ARG A 70 16.74 -36.60 1.33
N LEU A 71 17.48 -36.30 2.39
CA LEU A 71 17.46 -35.01 3.08
C LEU A 71 18.86 -34.40 3.12
N VAL A 72 18.98 -33.17 2.64
CA VAL A 72 20.20 -32.36 2.81
C VAL A 72 19.94 -31.31 3.87
N ARG A 73 20.85 -31.17 4.83
CA ARG A 73 20.95 -30.02 5.74
C ARG A 73 22.20 -29.23 5.40
N ALA A 74 22.06 -27.98 5.00
CA ALA A 74 23.18 -27.13 4.59
C ALA A 74 23.23 -25.84 5.44
N ARG A 75 24.43 -25.37 5.76
CA ARG A 75 24.66 -24.12 6.51
C ARG A 75 25.06 -23.00 5.57
N GLN A 76 24.62 -21.78 5.86
CA GLN A 76 24.93 -20.58 5.08
C GLN A 76 24.76 -20.79 3.56
N PRO A 77 23.60 -21.30 3.10
CA PRO A 77 23.35 -21.47 1.68
C PRO A 77 23.43 -20.14 0.92
N ASP A 78 24.04 -20.17 -0.25
CA ASP A 78 24.07 -19.09 -1.24
C ASP A 78 23.59 -19.66 -2.59
N GLY A 79 22.42 -19.23 -3.03
CA GLY A 79 21.76 -19.75 -4.20
C GLY A 79 21.42 -18.68 -5.24
N VAL A 80 21.17 -19.14 -6.46
CA VAL A 80 20.73 -18.30 -7.57
C VAL A 80 19.49 -18.93 -8.19
N LEU A 81 18.44 -18.14 -8.31
CA LEU A 81 17.22 -18.48 -9.05
C LEU A 81 17.37 -17.98 -10.49
N TYR A 82 16.92 -18.78 -11.45
CA TYR A 82 16.98 -18.47 -12.86
C TYR A 82 15.57 -18.37 -13.44
N ARG A 83 15.38 -17.48 -14.41
CA ARG A 83 14.19 -17.43 -15.25
C ARG A 83 14.64 -17.49 -16.69
N ASN A 84 14.11 -18.45 -17.44
CA ASN A 84 14.49 -18.69 -18.83
C ASN A 84 16.02 -18.80 -19.01
N GLY A 85 16.67 -19.51 -18.08
CA GLY A 85 18.13 -19.70 -18.04
C GLY A 85 18.95 -18.48 -17.63
N LYS A 86 18.33 -17.34 -17.28
CA LYS A 86 19.01 -16.11 -16.85
C LYS A 86 18.86 -15.89 -15.35
N PRO A 87 19.92 -15.51 -14.61
CA PRO A 87 19.82 -15.18 -13.19
C PRO A 87 18.78 -14.08 -12.93
N SER A 88 17.88 -14.31 -11.97
CA SER A 88 16.80 -13.40 -11.58
C SER A 88 16.93 -12.93 -10.13
N PHE A 89 17.19 -13.85 -9.20
CA PHE A 89 17.41 -13.55 -7.77
C PHE A 89 18.63 -14.30 -7.24
N SER A 90 19.33 -13.69 -6.28
CA SER A 90 20.20 -14.43 -5.37
C SER A 90 19.46 -14.65 -4.05
N VAL A 91 19.65 -15.81 -3.44
CA VAL A 91 18.99 -16.19 -2.18
C VAL A 91 20.03 -16.61 -1.15
N LYS A 92 19.93 -16.07 0.07
CA LYS A 92 20.79 -16.39 1.21
C LYS A 92 19.96 -16.63 2.45
N SER A 93 20.49 -17.42 3.38
CA SER A 93 19.90 -17.68 4.71
C SER A 93 20.95 -18.34 5.62
N ASP A 94 20.60 -18.60 6.88
CA ASP A 94 21.48 -19.31 7.82
C ASP A 94 21.49 -20.83 7.60
N LEU A 95 20.34 -21.40 7.22
CA LEU A 95 20.13 -22.84 7.09
C LEU A 95 19.28 -23.16 5.85
N ALA A 96 19.62 -24.24 5.16
CA ALA A 96 18.76 -24.86 4.15
C ALA A 96 18.46 -26.32 4.50
N LEU A 97 17.21 -26.72 4.28
CA LEU A 97 16.75 -28.10 4.26
C LEU A 97 16.25 -28.41 2.84
N VAL A 98 16.94 -29.32 2.14
CA VAL A 98 16.52 -29.80 0.82
C VAL A 98 15.93 -31.19 0.98
N VAL A 99 14.65 -31.34 0.65
CA VAL A 99 13.87 -32.55 0.84
C VAL A 99 13.62 -33.22 -0.51
N ASN A 100 13.70 -34.55 -0.54
CA ASN A 100 13.46 -35.37 -1.73
C ASN A 100 14.26 -34.88 -2.94
N ASP A 101 15.56 -34.67 -2.75
CA ASP A 101 16.49 -34.27 -3.82
C ASP A 101 16.09 -32.97 -4.58
N GLY A 102 15.41 -32.04 -3.90
CA GLY A 102 15.10 -30.72 -4.45
C GLY A 102 13.63 -30.49 -4.79
N GLU A 103 12.73 -31.43 -4.49
CA GLU A 103 11.29 -31.20 -4.65
C GLU A 103 10.77 -30.08 -3.74
N GLN A 104 11.36 -29.96 -2.54
CA GLN A 104 11.07 -28.88 -1.60
C GLN A 104 12.36 -28.37 -0.96
N ILE A 105 12.47 -27.06 -0.86
CA ILE A 105 13.58 -26.38 -0.22
C ILE A 105 13.01 -25.45 0.85
N LEU A 106 13.50 -25.60 2.08
CA LEU A 106 13.17 -24.74 3.20
C LEU A 106 14.43 -23.98 3.60
N LEU A 107 14.34 -22.65 3.60
CA LEU A 107 15.39 -21.77 4.11
C LEU A 107 14.92 -21.12 5.42
N GLU A 108 15.81 -21.08 6.40
CA GLU A 108 15.52 -20.55 7.73
C GLU A 108 16.66 -19.66 8.23
N GLY A 109 16.29 -18.59 8.95
CA GLY A 109 17.22 -17.61 9.50
C GLY A 109 17.67 -16.58 8.47
N ASP A 110 17.35 -15.31 8.73
CA ASP A 110 17.72 -14.13 7.92
C ASP A 110 17.66 -14.38 6.41
N VAL A 111 16.49 -14.83 5.93
CA VAL A 111 16.30 -15.14 4.53
C VAL A 111 16.29 -13.86 3.72
N ARG A 112 17.12 -13.80 2.67
CA ARG A 112 17.29 -12.64 1.79
C ARG A 112 17.24 -13.06 0.34
N LEU A 113 16.22 -12.63 -0.39
CA LEU A 113 16.10 -12.74 -1.84
C LEU A 113 16.40 -11.38 -2.46
N GLN A 114 17.58 -11.24 -3.03
CA GLN A 114 18.01 -10.03 -3.71
C GLN A 114 17.76 -10.15 -5.21
N GLN A 115 16.93 -9.27 -5.75
CA GLN A 115 16.70 -9.17 -7.19
C GLN A 115 17.99 -8.71 -7.88
N LEU A 116 18.41 -9.45 -8.93
CA LEU A 116 19.68 -9.23 -9.61
C LEU A 116 19.60 -8.20 -10.75
N LYS A 117 18.38 -7.90 -11.22
CA LYS A 117 18.09 -6.95 -12.30
C LYS A 117 16.94 -6.03 -11.90
N GLY A 118 16.77 -4.90 -12.58
CA GLY A 118 15.67 -3.97 -12.32
C GLY A 118 15.91 -3.09 -11.09
N SER A 119 14.90 -2.95 -10.22
CA SER A 119 14.91 -2.05 -9.06
C SER A 119 15.84 -2.50 -7.92
N ARG A 120 16.45 -3.69 -8.03
CA ARG A 120 17.30 -4.31 -6.99
C ARG A 120 16.54 -4.47 -5.67
N LEU A 121 15.27 -4.86 -5.75
CA LEU A 121 14.43 -5.14 -4.60
C LEU A 121 15.05 -6.24 -3.72
N LEU A 122 15.08 -6.00 -2.41
CA LEU A 122 15.46 -6.99 -1.40
C LEU A 122 14.21 -7.50 -0.69
N ILE A 123 13.86 -8.76 -0.91
CA ILE A 123 12.76 -9.44 -0.20
C ILE A 123 13.37 -10.23 0.96
N GLN A 124 12.85 -10.06 2.17
CA GLN A 124 13.36 -10.69 3.38
C GLN A 124 12.23 -11.35 4.18
N GLY A 125 12.60 -12.32 5.01
CA GLY A 125 11.74 -12.94 6.02
C GLY A 125 12.58 -13.88 6.90
N ASP A 126 11.97 -14.51 7.90
CA ASP A 126 12.70 -15.48 8.74
C ASP A 126 12.66 -16.90 8.15
N ARG A 127 11.67 -17.17 7.29
CA ARG A 127 11.44 -18.48 6.69
C ARG A 127 11.02 -18.35 5.24
N LEU A 128 11.58 -19.19 4.37
CA LEU A 128 11.16 -19.36 2.98
C LEU A 128 10.91 -20.83 2.68
N ARG A 129 9.69 -21.13 2.23
CA ARG A 129 9.34 -22.44 1.67
C ARG A 129 9.26 -22.34 0.16
N TRP A 130 10.09 -23.11 -0.51
CA TRP A 130 10.20 -23.10 -1.96
C TRP A 130 9.84 -24.46 -2.55
N ARG A 131 8.99 -24.41 -3.56
CA ARG A 131 8.59 -25.56 -4.40
C ARG A 131 9.07 -25.32 -5.82
N PRO A 132 10.29 -25.75 -6.19
CA PRO A 132 10.90 -25.42 -7.49
C PRO A 132 10.03 -25.82 -8.68
N GLN A 133 9.46 -27.03 -8.66
CA GLN A 133 8.60 -27.54 -9.74
C GLN A 133 7.36 -26.67 -10.01
N GLN A 134 6.92 -25.90 -9.02
CA GLN A 134 5.78 -24.99 -9.13
C GLN A 134 6.22 -23.53 -9.31
N GLY A 135 7.51 -23.23 -9.16
CA GLY A 135 8.04 -21.87 -9.15
C GLY A 135 7.52 -21.01 -7.99
N ILE A 136 7.05 -21.62 -6.90
CA ILE A 136 6.43 -20.90 -5.78
C ILE A 136 7.43 -20.75 -4.64
N LEU A 137 7.65 -19.50 -4.24
CA LEU A 137 8.45 -19.09 -3.09
C LEU A 137 7.53 -18.44 -2.06
N LEU A 138 7.32 -19.08 -0.93
CA LEU A 138 6.49 -18.59 0.16
C LEU A 138 7.37 -18.06 1.29
N ILE A 139 7.38 -16.76 1.48
CA ILE A 139 8.09 -16.07 2.55
C ILE A 139 7.13 -15.86 3.71
N GLU A 140 7.48 -16.42 4.86
CA GLU A 140 6.71 -16.37 6.10
C GLU A 140 7.53 -15.64 7.17
N GLN A 141 6.84 -15.24 8.25
CA GLN A 141 7.44 -14.58 9.42
C GLN A 141 8.15 -13.26 9.06
N ARG A 142 7.38 -12.17 9.15
CA ARG A 142 7.82 -10.79 8.91
C ARG A 142 8.34 -10.55 7.48
N PRO A 143 7.60 -10.96 6.43
CA PRO A 143 8.02 -10.68 5.07
C PRO A 143 8.05 -9.18 4.79
N ARG A 144 9.14 -8.73 4.18
CA ARG A 144 9.33 -7.34 3.76
C ARG A 144 10.06 -7.28 2.43
N ALA A 145 9.63 -6.37 1.55
CA ALA A 145 10.29 -6.04 0.31
C ALA A 145 10.77 -4.59 0.39
N THR A 146 12.08 -4.36 0.28
CA THR A 146 12.70 -3.04 0.47
C THR A 146 13.50 -2.66 -0.76
N ASP A 147 13.34 -1.42 -1.22
CA ASP A 147 14.21 -0.79 -2.20
C ASP A 147 14.88 0.46 -1.59
N LYS A 148 15.32 1.41 -2.43
CA LYS A 148 16.04 2.61 -1.96
C LYS A 148 15.16 3.59 -1.18
N GLU A 149 13.87 3.64 -1.49
CA GLU A 149 12.96 4.72 -1.08
C GLU A 149 11.66 4.18 -0.47
N SER A 150 11.52 2.86 -0.39
CA SER A 150 10.31 2.23 0.08
C SER A 150 10.52 0.86 0.73
N ARG A 151 9.57 0.53 1.61
CA ARG A 151 9.41 -0.78 2.22
C ARG A 151 7.95 -1.19 2.15
N ILE A 152 7.69 -2.39 1.63
CA ILE A 152 6.39 -3.04 1.70
C ILE A 152 6.50 -4.22 2.66
N SER A 153 5.53 -4.37 3.56
CA SER A 153 5.46 -5.47 4.51
C SER A 153 4.05 -6.07 4.55
N ALA A 154 3.98 -7.35 4.91
CA ALA A 154 2.74 -8.13 4.98
C ALA A 154 2.86 -9.23 6.05
N THR A 155 1.83 -10.03 6.23
CA THR A 155 1.90 -11.23 7.11
C THR A 155 2.58 -12.40 6.41
N GLU A 156 2.30 -12.55 5.11
CA GLU A 156 2.84 -13.59 4.23
C GLU A 156 3.09 -12.98 2.85
N ALA A 157 4.15 -13.41 2.16
CA ALA A 157 4.42 -13.04 0.79
C ALA A 157 4.69 -14.28 -0.06
N GLN A 158 4.04 -14.39 -1.21
CA GLN A 158 4.26 -15.47 -2.17
C GLN A 158 4.78 -14.89 -3.49
N LEU A 159 5.99 -15.26 -3.87
CA LEU A 159 6.58 -14.92 -5.17
C LEU A 159 6.42 -16.10 -6.14
N LEU A 160 5.81 -15.83 -7.29
CA LEU A 160 5.80 -16.75 -8.43
C LEU A 160 7.00 -16.45 -9.34
N GLN A 161 8.01 -17.32 -9.32
CA GLN A 161 9.30 -17.13 -9.99
C GLN A 161 9.17 -16.96 -11.51
N THR A 162 8.16 -17.57 -12.13
CA THR A 162 7.95 -17.60 -13.59
C THR A 162 7.43 -16.27 -14.12
N THR A 163 6.52 -15.62 -13.40
CA THR A 163 5.83 -14.39 -13.81
C THR A 163 6.27 -13.15 -13.04
N ASN A 164 7.01 -13.32 -11.95
CA ASN A 164 7.39 -12.26 -11.03
C ASN A 164 6.20 -11.60 -10.30
N ASP A 165 5.11 -12.34 -10.12
CA ASP A 165 3.98 -11.91 -9.31
C ASP A 165 4.30 -12.14 -7.83
N LEU A 166 4.24 -11.06 -7.06
CA LEU A 166 4.35 -11.07 -5.61
C LEU A 166 2.96 -10.84 -5.01
N THR A 167 2.38 -11.89 -4.45
CA THR A 167 1.13 -11.83 -3.68
C THR A 167 1.45 -11.55 -2.22
N LEU A 168 0.86 -10.52 -1.64
CA LEU A 168 1.01 -10.07 -0.27
C LEU A 168 -0.30 -10.29 0.47
N LYS A 169 -0.28 -11.05 1.57
CA LYS A 169 -1.49 -11.39 2.33
C LYS A 169 -1.55 -10.70 3.69
N GLY A 170 -2.78 -10.54 4.18
CA GLY A 170 -3.07 -9.84 5.43
C GLY A 170 -3.07 -8.34 5.23
N VAL A 171 -2.71 -7.60 6.29
CA VAL A 171 -2.56 -6.15 6.20
C VAL A 171 -1.24 -5.85 5.51
N VAL A 172 -1.31 -5.16 4.37
CA VAL A 172 -0.13 -4.70 3.65
C VAL A 172 0.18 -3.28 4.09
N LYS A 173 1.44 -3.02 4.46
CA LYS A 173 1.93 -1.69 4.83
C LYS A 173 3.05 -1.29 3.88
N LEU A 174 2.86 -0.17 3.18
CA LEU A 174 3.87 0.55 2.42
C LEU A 174 4.38 1.72 3.26
N GLU A 175 5.69 1.83 3.37
CA GLU A 175 6.41 2.97 3.95
C GLU A 175 7.28 3.56 2.85
N ARG A 176 7.33 4.89 2.74
CA ARG A 176 8.21 5.59 1.81
C ARG A 176 8.98 6.68 2.53
N TRP A 177 10.15 6.98 2.00
CA TRP A 177 11.03 8.05 2.47
C TRP A 177 11.76 8.67 1.28
N SER A 178 12.08 9.96 1.41
CA SER A 178 12.90 10.68 0.44
C SER A 178 14.33 10.11 0.39
N LYS A 179 15.02 10.32 -0.75
CA LYS A 179 16.28 9.64 -1.12
C LYS A 179 17.44 9.82 -0.12
N ASP A 180 17.39 10.86 0.71
CA ASP A 180 18.40 11.19 1.71
C ASP A 180 17.85 11.13 3.15
N SER A 181 16.62 10.63 3.32
CA SER A 181 15.95 10.52 4.61
C SER A 181 16.29 9.20 5.32
N ASP A 182 16.20 9.22 6.64
CA ASP A 182 16.33 8.02 7.48
C ASP A 182 15.19 7.03 7.18
N PRO A 183 15.46 5.79 6.70
CA PRO A 183 14.43 4.78 6.46
C PRO A 183 13.67 4.32 7.72
N SER A 184 14.11 4.74 8.92
CA SER A 184 13.37 4.56 10.17
C SER A 184 12.26 5.60 10.36
N LYS A 185 12.28 6.68 9.58
CA LYS A 185 11.33 7.80 9.62
C LYS A 185 10.69 8.02 8.24
N PRO A 186 9.70 7.21 7.86
CA PRO A 186 9.00 7.40 6.61
C PRO A 186 8.23 8.73 6.60
N ASP A 187 8.26 9.45 5.48
CA ASP A 187 7.46 10.64 5.24
C ASP A 187 6.03 10.28 4.77
N THR A 188 5.86 9.05 4.28
CA THR A 188 4.57 8.54 3.82
C THR A 188 4.36 7.11 4.30
N THR A 189 3.17 6.84 4.85
CA THR A 189 2.74 5.49 5.17
C THR A 189 1.42 5.20 4.48
N LEU A 190 1.23 3.96 4.03
CA LEU A 190 0.01 3.51 3.38
C LEU A 190 -0.30 2.09 3.84
N ARG A 191 -1.56 1.82 4.17
CA ARG A 191 -2.07 0.53 4.62
C ARG A 191 -3.24 0.11 3.76
N THR A 192 -3.26 -1.18 3.39
CA THR A 192 -4.30 -1.80 2.57
C THR A 192 -4.61 -3.21 3.08
N GLY A 193 -5.62 -3.84 2.49
CA GLY A 193 -5.78 -5.29 2.52
C GLY A 193 -4.75 -6.01 1.66
N PRO A 194 -5.02 -7.29 1.29
CA PRO A 194 -4.16 -8.07 0.40
C PRO A 194 -3.81 -7.34 -0.89
N ALA A 195 -2.64 -7.64 -1.44
CA ALA A 195 -2.14 -6.99 -2.65
C ALA A 195 -1.45 -7.96 -3.61
N GLU A 196 -1.48 -7.62 -4.88
CA GLU A 196 -0.75 -8.29 -5.96
C GLU A 196 0.16 -7.28 -6.64
N TRP A 197 1.44 -7.62 -6.73
CA TRP A 197 2.45 -6.77 -7.34
C TRP A 197 3.29 -7.54 -8.35
N ASN A 198 3.20 -7.17 -9.63
CA ASN A 198 4.10 -7.71 -10.63
C ASN A 198 5.41 -6.91 -10.67
N LEU A 199 6.53 -7.57 -10.33
CA LEU A 199 7.84 -6.93 -10.22
C LEU A 199 8.45 -6.55 -11.59
N ASP A 200 7.95 -7.12 -12.68
CA ASP A 200 8.42 -6.83 -14.04
C ASP A 200 7.66 -5.64 -14.66
N THR A 201 6.34 -5.57 -14.52
CA THR A 201 5.53 -4.48 -15.10
C THR A 201 5.35 -3.30 -14.14
N GLY A 202 5.52 -3.52 -12.83
CA GLY A 202 5.24 -2.56 -11.78
C GLY A 202 3.77 -2.51 -11.36
N LEU A 203 2.88 -3.23 -12.04
CA LEU A 203 1.44 -3.22 -11.75
C LEU A 203 1.19 -3.67 -10.31
N LEU A 204 0.51 -2.84 -9.54
CA LEU A 204 0.17 -3.04 -8.14
C LEU A 204 -1.35 -2.90 -7.98
N ASN A 205 -2.00 -3.92 -7.44
CA ASN A 205 -3.40 -3.88 -7.05
C ASN A 205 -3.50 -4.25 -5.58
N ALA A 206 -4.24 -3.47 -4.79
CA ALA A 206 -4.46 -3.79 -3.38
C ALA A 206 -5.93 -3.58 -3.00
N GLU A 207 -6.41 -4.51 -2.18
CA GLU A 207 -7.76 -4.50 -1.63
C GLU A 207 -7.90 -3.46 -0.51
N GLY A 208 -9.14 -3.11 -0.22
CA GLY A 208 -9.51 -2.13 0.79
C GLY A 208 -9.52 -2.63 2.23
N PRO A 209 -9.71 -1.71 3.18
CA PRO A 209 -9.72 -0.26 2.98
C PRO A 209 -8.30 0.31 2.79
N VAL A 210 -8.19 1.44 2.08
CA VAL A 210 -6.92 2.18 1.95
C VAL A 210 -6.85 3.28 3.00
N LEU A 211 -5.76 3.33 3.74
CA LEU A 211 -5.41 4.42 4.64
C LEU A 211 -3.99 4.89 4.34
N ALA A 212 -3.82 6.13 3.90
CA ALA A 212 -2.51 6.74 3.69
C ALA A 212 -2.32 7.94 4.62
N GLN A 213 -1.10 8.18 5.06
CA GLN A 213 -0.74 9.31 5.90
C GLN A 213 0.56 9.92 5.39
N ARG A 214 0.58 11.24 5.24
CA ARG A 214 1.81 12.03 5.07
C ARG A 214 2.21 12.59 6.42
N LEU A 215 3.50 12.47 6.74
CA LEU A 215 4.08 12.81 8.04
C LEU A 215 5.12 13.90 7.85
N ASP A 216 5.27 14.77 8.86
CA ASP A 216 6.45 15.63 8.94
C ASP A 216 7.65 14.90 9.55
N THR A 217 8.77 15.62 9.68
CA THR A 217 10.04 15.09 10.21
C THR A 217 9.96 14.65 11.68
N GLU A 218 8.97 15.12 12.43
CA GLU A 218 8.70 14.76 13.82
C GLU A 218 7.72 13.58 13.93
N GLY A 219 7.11 13.16 12.81
CA GLY A 219 6.13 12.09 12.75
C GLY A 219 4.69 12.56 12.97
N THR A 220 4.43 13.87 12.92
CA THR A 220 3.07 14.42 13.01
C THR A 220 2.34 14.22 11.68
N VAL A 221 1.09 13.78 11.73
CA VAL A 221 0.25 13.61 10.54
C VAL A 221 -0.10 14.97 9.94
N LEU A 222 0.39 15.22 8.73
CA LEU A 222 0.06 16.40 7.93
C LEU A 222 -1.26 16.20 7.20
N GLU A 223 -1.43 15.06 6.55
CA GLU A 223 -2.66 14.67 5.86
C GLU A 223 -2.92 13.18 6.06
N GLN A 224 -4.20 12.84 6.14
CA GLN A 224 -4.68 11.47 6.16
C GLN A 224 -5.66 11.26 5.02
N LEU A 225 -5.38 10.29 4.17
CA LEU A 225 -6.22 9.90 3.04
C LEU A 225 -6.88 8.54 3.32
N GLU A 226 -8.17 8.45 3.04
CA GLU A 226 -8.96 7.22 3.09
C GLU A 226 -9.58 6.94 1.72
N GLY A 227 -9.69 5.67 1.34
CA GLY A 227 -10.37 5.27 0.11
C GLY A 227 -10.67 3.77 0.03
N LYS A 228 -11.28 3.33 -1.07
CA LYS A 228 -11.79 1.95 -1.17
C LYS A 228 -10.72 0.93 -1.52
N THR A 229 -10.01 1.12 -2.62
CA THR A 229 -8.98 0.20 -3.10
C THR A 229 -7.85 0.99 -3.74
N LEU A 230 -6.72 0.32 -3.98
CA LEU A 230 -5.54 0.94 -4.57
C LEU A 230 -5.18 0.20 -5.86
N GLN A 231 -4.95 0.95 -6.93
CA GLN A 231 -4.34 0.45 -8.16
C GLN A 231 -3.15 1.34 -8.49
N GLY A 232 -2.11 0.79 -9.10
CA GLY A 232 -0.93 1.60 -9.39
C GLY A 232 0.09 0.92 -10.27
N ASN A 233 1.11 1.67 -10.61
CA ASN A 233 2.28 1.15 -11.28
C ASN A 233 3.55 1.76 -10.69
N THR A 234 4.33 0.94 -9.99
CA THR A 234 5.53 1.38 -9.26
C THR A 234 6.70 1.76 -10.19
N ARG A 235 6.68 1.35 -11.46
CA ARG A 235 7.70 1.75 -12.44
C ARG A 235 7.48 3.19 -12.88
N VAL A 236 6.24 3.58 -13.19
CA VAL A 236 5.92 4.96 -13.61
C VAL A 236 5.70 5.91 -12.45
N GLY A 237 5.39 5.39 -11.25
CA GLY A 237 5.25 6.20 -10.04
C GLY A 237 3.81 6.46 -9.58
N ASP A 238 2.81 5.87 -10.24
CA ASP A 238 1.41 6.18 -9.98
C ASP A 238 0.79 5.25 -8.95
N LEU A 239 0.09 5.84 -7.98
CA LEU A 239 -0.76 5.19 -6.99
C LEU A 239 -2.14 5.86 -7.02
N LYS A 240 -3.13 5.16 -7.55
CA LYS A 240 -4.51 5.61 -7.71
C LYS A 240 -5.40 4.98 -6.66
N VAL A 241 -5.98 5.82 -5.81
CA VAL A 241 -6.97 5.41 -4.80
C VAL A 241 -8.37 5.58 -5.37
N MET A 242 -9.18 4.53 -5.28
CA MET A 242 -10.55 4.52 -5.81
C MET A 242 -11.54 5.21 -4.86
N ALA A 243 -12.51 5.91 -5.46
CA ALA A 243 -13.53 6.69 -4.78
C ALA A 243 -14.43 5.91 -3.78
N PRO A 244 -14.98 6.59 -2.76
CA PRO A 244 -14.73 7.99 -2.41
C PRO A 244 -13.35 8.15 -1.76
N VAL A 245 -12.65 9.21 -2.11
CA VAL A 245 -11.36 9.57 -1.50
C VAL A 245 -11.61 10.72 -0.53
N ILE A 246 -11.29 10.50 0.74
CA ILE A 246 -11.45 11.52 1.79
C ILE A 246 -10.06 11.86 2.32
N VAL A 247 -9.67 13.12 2.22
CA VAL A 247 -8.40 13.63 2.75
C VAL A 247 -8.68 14.58 3.89
N ARG A 248 -8.19 14.25 5.08
CA ARG A 248 -8.24 15.11 6.27
C ARG A 248 -6.92 15.86 6.39
N MET A 249 -7.01 17.15 6.63
CA MET A 249 -5.89 18.09 6.74
C MET A 249 -5.95 18.76 8.13
N PRO A 250 -5.41 18.14 9.19
CA PRO A 250 -5.60 18.61 10.56
C PRO A 250 -5.11 20.04 10.81
N ARG A 251 -3.98 20.44 10.19
CA ARG A 251 -3.41 21.80 10.36
C ARG A 251 -4.34 22.89 9.86
N GLN A 252 -5.04 22.65 8.75
CA GLN A 252 -5.98 23.59 8.13
C GLN A 252 -7.42 23.39 8.61
N LYS A 253 -7.66 22.45 9.55
CA LYS A 253 -9.02 21.98 9.93
C LYS A 253 -9.84 21.62 8.68
N GLY A 254 -9.17 20.98 7.72
CA GLY A 254 -9.69 20.78 6.39
C GLY A 254 -10.15 19.35 6.10
N VAL A 255 -11.13 19.22 5.23
CA VAL A 255 -11.57 17.93 4.64
C VAL A 255 -11.76 18.12 3.15
N LEU A 256 -11.10 17.29 2.34
CA LEU A 256 -11.31 17.17 0.91
C LEU A 256 -12.02 15.85 0.62
N THR A 257 -13.13 15.90 -0.10
CA THR A 257 -13.83 14.75 -0.66
C THR A 257 -13.70 14.78 -2.16
N ALA A 258 -13.05 13.76 -2.72
CA ALA A 258 -12.81 13.62 -4.15
C ALA A 258 -13.28 12.25 -4.64
N GLN A 259 -13.38 12.13 -5.96
CA GLN A 259 -13.48 10.82 -6.61
C GLN A 259 -12.09 10.18 -6.72
N ASP A 260 -11.88 9.37 -7.74
CA ASP A 260 -10.60 8.72 -7.98
C ASP A 260 -9.45 9.73 -7.96
N THR A 261 -8.44 9.44 -7.15
CA THR A 261 -7.31 10.34 -6.93
C THR A 261 -6.00 9.60 -7.15
N THR A 262 -5.13 10.15 -7.99
CA THR A 262 -3.83 9.57 -8.31
C THR A 262 -2.73 10.40 -7.67
N TRP A 263 -1.83 9.75 -6.95
CA TRP A 263 -0.55 10.31 -6.53
C TRP A 263 0.58 9.75 -7.40
N ASN A 264 1.32 10.63 -8.05
CA ASN A 264 2.62 10.27 -8.61
C ASN A 264 3.71 10.57 -7.58
N PHE A 265 4.28 9.52 -6.98
CA PHE A 265 5.29 9.65 -5.93
C PHE A 265 6.69 10.01 -6.45
N ARG A 266 6.88 10.05 -7.78
CA ARG A 266 8.16 10.47 -8.39
C ARG A 266 8.19 11.96 -8.68
N THR A 267 7.06 12.52 -9.09
CA THR A 267 6.90 13.96 -9.39
C THR A 267 6.21 14.71 -8.25
N GLN A 268 5.77 14.02 -7.19
CA GLN A 268 5.05 14.58 -6.06
C GLN A 268 3.77 15.34 -6.47
N ILE A 269 3.04 14.78 -7.43
CA ILE A 269 1.78 15.35 -7.94
C ILE A 269 0.61 14.51 -7.46
N VAL A 270 -0.39 15.13 -6.84
CA VAL A 270 -1.68 14.51 -6.50
C VAL A 270 -2.75 15.12 -7.39
N ARG A 271 -3.57 14.30 -8.05
CA ARG A 271 -4.58 14.82 -8.98
C ARG A 271 -5.85 13.99 -9.00
N SER A 272 -6.96 14.67 -9.26
CA SER A 272 -8.23 14.05 -9.64
C SER A 272 -8.76 14.74 -10.89
N GLU A 273 -9.19 13.96 -11.87
CA GLU A 273 -9.83 14.44 -13.11
C GLU A 273 -11.36 14.52 -12.98
N GLN A 274 -11.86 14.44 -11.75
CA GLN A 274 -13.27 14.34 -11.42
C GLN A 274 -13.64 15.33 -10.33
N PRO A 275 -14.96 15.65 -10.18
CA PRO A 275 -15.39 16.65 -9.24
C PRO A 275 -14.98 16.35 -7.80
N PHE A 276 -14.68 17.42 -7.07
CA PHE A 276 -14.32 17.37 -5.67
C PHE A 276 -14.99 18.50 -4.90
N GLU A 277 -15.05 18.32 -3.59
CA GLU A 277 -15.46 19.33 -2.62
C GLU A 277 -14.42 19.38 -1.51
N ALA A 278 -13.97 20.57 -1.13
CA ALA A 278 -13.09 20.77 0.01
C ALA A 278 -13.71 21.78 0.98
N GLU A 279 -13.64 21.49 2.26
CA GLU A 279 -13.97 22.39 3.35
C GLU A 279 -12.69 22.72 4.10
N LEU A 280 -12.41 24.01 4.29
CA LEU A 280 -11.28 24.54 5.02
C LEU A 280 -11.78 25.57 6.03
N ASP A 281 -11.84 25.17 7.31
CA ASP A 281 -12.51 25.90 8.38
C ASP A 281 -13.98 26.24 8.05
N ARG A 282 -14.27 27.43 7.51
CA ARG A 282 -15.62 27.86 7.09
C ARG A 282 -15.74 28.17 5.60
N THR A 283 -14.71 27.83 4.82
CA THR A 283 -14.65 28.04 3.38
C THR A 283 -14.89 26.71 2.66
N ARG A 284 -15.90 26.65 1.79
CA ARG A 284 -16.14 25.52 0.90
C ARG A 284 -15.63 25.81 -0.50
N ILE A 285 -15.02 24.82 -1.12
CA ILE A 285 -14.37 24.94 -2.41
C ILE A 285 -14.83 23.77 -3.27
N PHE A 286 -15.24 24.06 -4.50
CA PHE A 286 -15.68 23.08 -5.48
C PHE A 286 -14.91 23.24 -6.78
N GLY A 287 -14.79 22.15 -7.53
CA GLY A 287 -14.25 22.18 -8.88
C GLY A 287 -14.42 20.85 -9.59
N ASN A 288 -14.23 20.86 -10.91
CA ASN A 288 -14.37 19.66 -11.75
C ASN A 288 -13.15 18.75 -11.74
N ALA A 289 -11.98 19.29 -11.40
CA ALA A 289 -10.72 18.57 -11.31
C ALA A 289 -9.72 19.39 -10.48
N PHE A 290 -8.74 18.73 -9.89
CA PHE A 290 -7.61 19.40 -9.23
C PHE A 290 -6.28 18.71 -9.52
N GLN A 291 -5.21 19.49 -9.44
CA GLN A 291 -3.83 19.04 -9.43
C GLN A 291 -3.09 19.79 -8.32
N ALA A 292 -2.52 19.05 -7.37
CA ALA A 292 -1.68 19.57 -6.30
C ALA A 292 -0.23 19.12 -6.55
N GLU A 293 0.68 20.08 -6.59
CA GLU A 293 2.12 19.87 -6.72
C GLU A 293 2.72 20.07 -5.33
N LEU A 294 3.04 18.96 -4.65
CA LEU A 294 3.37 18.98 -3.23
C LEU A 294 4.71 19.67 -2.95
N ASP A 295 5.68 19.55 -3.87
CA ASP A 295 6.99 20.18 -3.76
C ASP A 295 6.90 21.70 -3.93
N ASP A 296 6.09 22.16 -4.88
CA ASP A 296 5.90 23.58 -5.20
C ASP A 296 4.87 24.27 -4.29
N SER A 297 4.21 23.48 -3.46
CA SER A 297 3.19 23.96 -2.54
C SER A 297 1.99 24.62 -3.23
N THR A 298 1.61 24.10 -4.40
CA THR A 298 0.54 24.67 -5.21
C THR A 298 -0.60 23.71 -5.48
N VAL A 299 -1.82 24.24 -5.55
CA VAL A 299 -3.01 23.56 -6.06
C VAL A 299 -3.57 24.35 -7.22
N MET A 300 -3.95 23.64 -8.28
CA MET A 300 -4.68 24.16 -9.41
C MET A 300 -6.03 23.44 -9.50
N ILE A 301 -7.10 24.21 -9.45
CA ILE A 301 -8.48 23.79 -9.64
C ILE A 301 -8.84 24.09 -11.09
N ASN A 302 -9.12 23.05 -11.86
CA ASN A 302 -9.37 23.12 -13.30
C ASN A 302 -10.86 22.95 -13.59
N GLY A 303 -11.51 24.04 -13.98
CA GLY A 303 -12.91 24.07 -14.38
C GLY A 303 -13.87 24.24 -13.19
N ASP A 304 -14.80 25.19 -13.35
CA ASP A 304 -15.87 25.51 -12.39
C ASP A 304 -15.37 25.67 -10.95
N CYS A 305 -14.33 26.49 -10.78
CA CYS A 305 -13.85 26.81 -9.44
C CYS A 305 -14.89 27.67 -8.73
N ARG A 306 -15.50 27.13 -7.67
CA ARG A 306 -16.40 27.87 -6.79
C ARG A 306 -15.83 27.91 -5.38
N ILE A 307 -15.80 29.09 -4.78
CA ILE A 307 -15.37 29.32 -3.40
C ILE A 307 -16.52 30.00 -2.66
N GLU A 308 -17.01 29.36 -1.61
CA GLU A 308 -18.07 29.88 -0.75
C GLU A 308 -17.54 30.10 0.65
N GLN A 309 -17.70 31.31 1.19
CA GLN A 309 -17.30 31.67 2.54
C GLN A 309 -18.35 32.57 3.18
N PRO A 310 -18.34 32.78 4.51
CA PRO A 310 -19.36 33.61 5.16
C PRO A 310 -19.46 35.01 4.57
N GLY A 311 -20.61 35.32 3.97
CA GLY A 311 -20.91 36.62 3.36
C GLY A 311 -20.38 36.84 1.94
N GLU A 312 -19.67 35.89 1.35
CA GLU A 312 -19.08 36.03 0.00
C GLU A 312 -19.06 34.71 -0.78
N ALA A 313 -19.29 34.78 -2.09
CA ALA A 313 -19.13 33.66 -3.01
C ALA A 313 -18.37 34.10 -4.26
N LEU A 314 -17.45 33.26 -4.74
CA LEU A 314 -16.68 33.49 -5.95
C LEU A 314 -16.80 32.31 -6.91
N ASP A 315 -17.10 32.59 -8.17
CA ASP A 315 -17.03 31.65 -9.29
C ASP A 315 -15.93 32.09 -10.26
N ALA A 316 -15.17 31.12 -10.79
CA ALA A 316 -14.15 31.33 -11.81
C ALA A 316 -13.95 30.07 -12.67
N THR A 317 -13.33 30.21 -13.83
CA THR A 317 -12.94 29.06 -14.66
C THR A 317 -11.87 28.23 -13.98
N THR A 318 -10.86 28.87 -13.40
CA THR A 318 -9.78 28.20 -12.66
C THR A 318 -9.43 28.96 -11.39
N CYS A 319 -8.91 28.23 -10.42
CA CYS A 319 -8.26 28.81 -9.25
C CYS A 319 -6.89 28.17 -9.06
N ARG A 320 -5.89 28.98 -8.72
CA ARG A 320 -4.58 28.52 -8.30
C ARG A 320 -4.29 29.01 -6.90
N TRP A 321 -3.88 28.13 -6.01
CA TRP A 321 -3.51 28.46 -4.65
C TRP A 321 -2.06 28.05 -4.41
N ASN A 322 -1.26 28.95 -3.84
CA ASN A 322 0.02 28.61 -3.22
C ASN A 322 -0.14 28.65 -1.68
N TRP A 323 -0.02 27.50 -1.00
CA TRP A 323 -0.20 27.45 0.45
C TRP A 323 1.03 27.91 1.24
N SER A 324 2.18 28.10 0.59
CA SER A 324 3.38 28.69 1.22
C SER A 324 3.30 30.21 1.28
N THR A 325 2.67 30.86 0.29
CA THR A 325 2.45 32.31 0.26
C THR A 325 1.04 32.71 0.66
N GLU A 326 0.15 31.75 0.86
CA GLU A 326 -1.29 31.95 1.13
C GLU A 326 -2.01 32.74 0.01
N GLU A 327 -1.42 32.82 -1.18
CA GLU A 327 -1.97 33.52 -2.32
C GLU A 327 -2.94 32.64 -3.12
N VAL A 328 -4.11 33.18 -3.44
CA VAL A 328 -5.12 32.56 -4.31
C VAL A 328 -5.25 33.41 -5.57
N LEU A 329 -5.36 32.77 -6.72
CA LEU A 329 -5.55 33.42 -8.00
C LEU A 329 -6.74 32.81 -8.72
N ALA A 330 -7.80 33.60 -8.91
CA ALA A 330 -8.97 33.23 -9.66
C ALA A 330 -8.91 33.83 -11.07
N GLU A 331 -9.09 33.01 -12.11
CA GLU A 331 -8.96 33.42 -13.51
C GLU A 331 -10.10 32.87 -14.38
N GLY A 332 -10.51 33.68 -15.35
CA GLY A 332 -11.57 33.36 -16.31
C GLY A 332 -12.97 33.58 -15.74
N ASN A 333 -13.71 34.50 -16.36
CA ASN A 333 -15.11 34.81 -16.01
C ASN A 333 -15.36 34.98 -14.50
N VAL A 334 -14.46 35.67 -13.79
CA VAL A 334 -14.52 35.79 -12.34
C VAL A 334 -15.75 36.60 -11.94
N PHE A 335 -16.60 36.00 -11.12
CA PHE A 335 -17.79 36.60 -10.55
C PHE A 335 -17.72 36.50 -9.01
N LEU A 336 -17.71 37.64 -8.34
CA LEU A 336 -17.63 37.74 -6.89
C LEU A 336 -18.88 38.43 -6.35
N GLN A 337 -19.62 37.73 -5.53
CA GLN A 337 -20.80 38.23 -4.82
C GLN A 337 -20.46 38.44 -3.34
N ARG A 338 -20.89 39.57 -2.79
CA ARG A 338 -20.82 39.87 -1.35
C ARG A 338 -22.19 40.29 -0.85
N ASP A 339 -22.58 39.75 0.31
CA ASP A 339 -23.84 40.11 0.96
C ASP A 339 -23.84 41.59 1.41
N ALA A 340 -22.66 42.11 1.76
CA ALA A 340 -22.50 43.51 2.10
C ALA A 340 -22.84 44.40 0.90
N ASN A 341 -23.91 45.19 1.03
CA ASN A 341 -24.44 46.11 0.02
C ASN A 341 -24.86 45.42 -1.30
N ASP A 342 -25.28 44.14 -1.25
CA ASP A 342 -25.61 43.33 -2.44
C ASP A 342 -24.56 43.50 -3.57
N GLN A 343 -23.28 43.50 -3.21
CA GLN A 343 -22.22 43.85 -4.15
C GLN A 343 -21.92 42.69 -5.10
N LEU A 344 -21.98 42.97 -6.40
CA LEU A 344 -21.59 42.05 -7.46
C LEU A 344 -20.39 42.61 -8.24
N THR A 345 -19.31 41.87 -8.33
CA THR A 345 -18.09 42.28 -9.04
C THR A 345 -17.71 41.26 -10.11
N ARG A 346 -17.49 41.73 -11.34
CA ARG A 346 -17.00 40.93 -12.48
C ARG A 346 -15.59 41.34 -12.87
N ALA A 347 -14.73 40.36 -13.12
CA ALA A 347 -13.36 40.56 -13.56
C ALA A 347 -12.88 39.40 -14.44
N SER A 348 -11.79 39.60 -15.20
CA SER A 348 -11.08 38.48 -15.83
C SER A 348 -10.17 37.73 -14.86
N LYS A 349 -9.75 38.41 -13.78
CA LYS A 349 -8.75 37.94 -12.82
C LYS A 349 -8.95 38.61 -11.46
N MET A 350 -8.82 37.85 -10.38
CA MET A 350 -8.74 38.37 -9.01
C MET A 350 -7.63 37.66 -8.22
N LYS A 351 -7.00 38.39 -7.31
CA LYS A 351 -6.02 37.88 -6.34
C LYS A 351 -6.65 37.83 -4.97
N GLY A 352 -6.57 36.69 -4.30
CA GLY A 352 -6.97 36.45 -2.93
C GLY A 352 -5.77 36.26 -2.02
N GLN A 353 -5.93 36.61 -0.75
CA GLN A 353 -5.01 36.23 0.32
C GLN A 353 -5.80 35.45 1.39
N VAL A 354 -5.31 34.28 1.79
CA VAL A 354 -5.88 33.50 2.89
C VAL A 354 -5.45 34.14 4.21
N GLY A 355 -6.41 34.37 5.12
CA GLY A 355 -6.11 34.85 6.47
C GLY A 355 -6.12 33.72 7.52
N GLU A 356 -5.85 34.07 8.78
CA GLU A 356 -5.71 33.12 9.90
C GLU A 356 -6.90 32.17 10.12
N ASN A 357 -8.10 32.55 9.66
CA ASN A 357 -9.32 31.75 9.78
C ASN A 357 -9.72 31.03 8.46
N GLY A 358 -8.80 30.86 7.51
CA GLY A 358 -9.10 30.26 6.21
C GLY A 358 -10.00 31.12 5.29
N ARG A 359 -10.36 32.34 5.71
CA ARG A 359 -11.11 33.30 4.89
C ARG A 359 -10.19 33.91 3.85
N ILE A 360 -10.65 33.98 2.60
CA ILE A 360 -9.90 34.54 1.47
C ILE A 360 -10.37 35.96 1.18
N THR A 361 -9.45 36.93 1.17
CA THR A 361 -9.77 38.32 0.83
C THR A 361 -9.41 38.61 -0.62
N PHE A 362 -10.41 38.77 -1.49
CA PHE A 362 -10.21 39.02 -2.92
C PHE A 362 -10.09 40.51 -3.29
N THR A 363 -9.06 40.83 -4.07
CA THR A 363 -8.77 42.13 -4.65
C THR A 363 -8.44 41.99 -6.14
N ALA A 364 -8.57 43.07 -6.90
CA ALA A 364 -8.23 43.11 -8.33
C ALA A 364 -7.17 44.19 -8.62
N PRO A 365 -5.93 44.05 -8.11
CA PRO A 365 -4.91 45.07 -8.26
C PRO A 365 -4.55 45.28 -9.74
N GLY A 366 -4.76 46.51 -10.24
CA GLY A 366 -4.45 46.89 -11.62
C GLY A 366 -5.37 46.30 -12.70
N GLY A 367 -6.43 45.58 -12.31
CA GLY A 367 -7.38 44.95 -13.24
C GLY A 367 -8.61 45.83 -13.54
N LYS A 368 -9.16 45.71 -14.74
CA LYS A 368 -10.49 46.26 -15.03
C LYS A 368 -11.55 45.43 -14.31
N VAL A 369 -12.37 46.08 -13.50
CA VAL A 369 -13.49 45.46 -12.77
C VAL A 369 -14.78 46.19 -13.09
N GLN A 370 -15.89 45.44 -13.14
CA GLN A 370 -17.23 46.01 -13.18
C GLN A 370 -17.94 45.63 -11.88
N SER A 371 -18.27 46.63 -11.05
CA SER A 371 -18.96 46.42 -9.77
C SER A 371 -20.33 47.07 -9.76
N GLN A 372 -21.33 46.36 -9.24
CA GLN A 372 -22.67 46.86 -8.93
C GLN A 372 -22.87 46.76 -7.42
N VAL A 373 -23.44 47.80 -6.80
CA VAL A 373 -23.63 47.91 -5.35
C VAL A 373 -25.01 48.48 -5.10
N ARG A 374 -25.75 47.93 -4.14
CA ARG A 374 -27.02 48.46 -3.67
C ARG A 374 -26.82 49.10 -2.30
N PHE A 375 -27.00 50.42 -2.25
CA PHE A 375 -27.08 51.12 -0.98
C PHE A 375 -28.52 51.01 -0.45
N PRO A 376 -28.72 50.74 0.85
CA PRO A 376 -30.03 50.96 1.45
C PRO A 376 -30.40 52.42 1.19
N SER A 377 -31.52 52.65 0.50
CA SER A 377 -32.10 53.98 0.46
C SER A 377 -32.42 54.33 1.91
N ASP A 378 -31.82 55.40 2.44
CA ASP A 378 -32.32 56.05 3.65
C ASP A 378 -33.84 56.14 3.48
N GLN A 379 -34.59 55.56 4.42
CA GLN A 379 -35.99 55.89 4.55
C GLN A 379 -36.02 57.39 4.87
N SER A 380 -36.16 58.20 3.83
CA SER A 380 -36.64 59.56 3.94
C SER A 380 -37.96 59.46 4.68
N GLU A 381 -37.95 59.84 5.96
CA GLU A 381 -39.16 60.22 6.67
C GLU A 381 -39.91 61.18 5.77
N ASP A 382 -41.01 60.69 5.20
CA ASP A 382 -41.95 61.46 4.41
C ASP A 382 -42.63 62.45 5.38
N GLN A 383 -41.94 63.54 5.70
CA GLN A 383 -42.56 64.73 6.27
C GLN A 383 -43.34 65.43 5.17
N SER A 384 -44.46 64.83 4.80
CA SER A 384 -45.50 65.50 4.03
C SER A 384 -46.04 66.69 4.85
N PRO A 385 -46.06 67.92 4.29
CA PRO A 385 -46.53 69.10 5.00
C PRO A 385 -48.05 69.04 5.19
N ARG A 386 -48.52 69.08 6.43
CA ARG A 386 -49.94 69.16 6.76
C ARG A 386 -50.57 70.42 6.12
N PRO A 387 -51.63 70.30 5.31
CA PRO A 387 -52.35 71.46 4.82
C PRO A 387 -53.19 72.06 5.96
N ARG A 388 -53.00 73.37 6.19
CA ARG A 388 -53.83 74.19 7.10
C ARG A 388 -55.30 74.11 6.68
N LYS A 389 -56.17 73.70 7.60
CA LYS A 389 -57.61 74.00 7.54
C LYS A 389 -57.97 74.95 8.68
N SER A 390 -58.36 76.16 8.32
CA SER A 390 -59.18 77.11 9.10
C SER A 390 -60.57 77.13 8.44
N ALA A 391 -61.73 77.24 9.07
CA ALA A 391 -62.25 77.20 10.44
C ALA A 391 -63.77 76.84 10.29
N PRO A 392 -64.59 76.80 11.36
CA PRO A 392 -65.30 78.04 11.67
C PRO A 392 -65.40 78.35 13.17
N VAL A 393 -65.62 79.64 13.43
CA VAL A 393 -65.82 80.29 14.73
C VAL A 393 -67.30 80.20 15.12
N GLU A 394 -67.59 79.89 16.39
CA GLU A 394 -68.82 80.27 17.09
C GLU A 394 -68.47 81.39 18.08
N PHE A 395 -68.88 82.63 17.77
CA PHE A 395 -69.89 83.46 18.46
C PHE A 395 -70.07 84.75 17.66
#